data_AF-A0A7S0UKS6-F1
#
_entry.id   AF-A0A7S0UKS6-F1
#
_cell.length_a   1.000
_cell.length_b   1.000
_cell.length_c   1.000
_cell.angle_alpha   90.00
_cell.angle_beta   90.00
_cell.angle_gamma   90.00
#
_symmetry.space_group_name_H-M   'P 1'
#
loop_
_entity.id
_entity.type
_entity.pdbx_description
1 polymer ?
#
loop_
_entity_poly.entity_id
_entity_poly.type
_entity_poly.pdbx_seq_one_letter_code
_entity_poly.pdbx_strand_id
1 'polypeptide(L)'
;MFLISIDVEVSVIPYAPQKVCLALSILAMISSFITLGGISGLQENCSSNNVLPSTLFSMINGLTSTNQCRDIFRWYWFITISEFLLATFTIFTCLSRRFYNFRYSLVGLFVIFCVLFIVQSDTFLNVSELEYYVQNTTAKHRARVMVGGSIMSAVSNLLLVLAIGTNSSHKTEMLLN
;
A
#
# COMPACT_ATOMS: atom_id res chain seq x y z
N MET A 1 14.86 2.16 -35.35
CA MET A 1 13.82 1.30 -34.75
C MET A 1 14.56 0.18 -34.02
N PHE A 2 14.91 0.42 -32.76
CA PHE A 2 15.62 -0.57 -31.93
C PHE A 2 14.59 -1.54 -31.38
N LEU A 3 14.54 -2.75 -31.93
CA LEU A 3 13.91 -3.90 -31.30
C LEU A 3 14.73 -4.25 -30.07
N ILE A 4 14.33 -3.70 -28.92
CA ILE A 4 14.74 -4.22 -27.63
C ILE A 4 14.06 -5.58 -27.52
N SER A 5 14.77 -6.64 -27.91
CA SER A 5 14.43 -8.01 -27.55
C SER A 5 14.52 -8.07 -26.03
N ILE A 6 13.38 -7.86 -25.36
CA ILE A 6 13.22 -8.25 -23.97
C ILE A 6 13.07 -9.76 -24.01
N ASP A 7 14.21 -10.44 -24.16
CA ASP A 7 14.32 -11.84 -23.80
C ASP A 7 14.10 -11.89 -22.28
N VAL A 8 12.82 -11.95 -21.91
CA VAL A 8 12.38 -12.44 -20.61
C VAL A 8 12.70 -13.93 -20.61
N GLU A 9 13.99 -14.25 -20.58
CA GLU A 9 14.42 -15.46 -19.92
C GLU A 9 13.93 -15.31 -18.48
N VAL A 10 12.75 -15.90 -18.23
CA VAL A 10 12.34 -16.40 -16.92
C VAL A 10 13.37 -17.47 -16.55
N SER A 11 14.61 -17.03 -16.35
CA SER A 11 15.75 -17.78 -15.90
C SER A 11 15.43 -18.10 -14.45
N VAL A 12 14.73 -19.22 -14.30
CA VAL A 12 14.53 -20.04 -13.11
C VAL A 12 15.06 -19.32 -11.87
N ILE A 13 14.19 -18.54 -11.22
CA ILE A 13 14.51 -17.87 -9.95
C ILE A 13 14.99 -18.97 -8.99
N PRO A 14 16.30 -19.09 -8.69
CA PRO A 14 16.83 -20.27 -8.00
C PRO A 14 16.62 -20.20 -6.49
N TYR A 15 16.03 -19.12 -5.98
CA TYR A 15 15.84 -18.89 -4.56
C TYR A 15 14.35 -18.89 -4.21
N ALA A 16 13.91 -19.91 -3.49
CA ALA A 16 12.60 -19.98 -2.83
C ALA A 16 12.17 -18.65 -2.17
N PRO A 17 13.04 -17.91 -1.46
CA PRO A 17 12.63 -16.66 -0.84
C PRO A 17 12.35 -15.50 -1.80
N GLN A 18 13.01 -15.45 -2.96
CA GLN A 18 12.73 -14.42 -3.97
C GLN A 18 11.34 -14.60 -4.57
N LYS A 19 10.88 -15.85 -4.73
CA LYS A 19 9.52 -16.15 -5.20
C LYS A 19 8.47 -15.67 -4.20
N VAL A 20 8.72 -15.88 -2.90
CA VAL A 20 7.83 -15.39 -1.83
C VAL A 20 7.78 -13.86 -1.81
N CYS A 21 8.95 -13.19 -1.87
CA CYS A 21 8.99 -11.72 -1.92
C CYS A 21 8.26 -11.17 -3.14
N LEU A 22 8.41 -11.80 -4.30
CA LEU A 22 7.72 -11.40 -5.53
C LEU A 22 6.20 -11.57 -5.41
N ALA A 23 5.74 -12.73 -4.93
CA ALA A 23 4.31 -12.99 -4.72
C ALA A 23 3.68 -11.99 -3.73
N LEU A 24 4.36 -11.72 -2.62
CA LEU A 24 3.90 -10.75 -1.62
C LEU A 24 3.92 -9.31 -2.17
N SER A 25 4.88 -8.96 -3.02
CA SER A 25 4.94 -7.63 -3.65
C SER A 25 3.80 -7.43 -4.67
N ILE A 26 3.43 -8.49 -5.38
CA ILE A 26 2.24 -8.47 -6.26
C ILE A 26 0.97 -8.30 -5.44
N LEU A 27 0.86 -8.98 -4.30
CA LEU A 27 -0.27 -8.83 -3.39
C LEU A 27 -0.39 -7.39 -2.86
N ALA A 28 0.73 -6.77 -2.46
CA ALA A 28 0.79 -5.37 -2.05
C ALA A 28 0.37 -4.43 -3.19
N MET A 29 0.80 -4.70 -4.43
CA MET A 29 0.37 -3.91 -5.59
C MET A 29 -1.15 -4.01 -5.83
N ILE A 30 -1.72 -5.20 -5.69
CA ILE A 30 -3.18 -5.41 -5.81
C ILE A 30 -3.93 -4.68 -4.70
N SER A 31 -3.45 -4.71 -3.45
CA SER A 31 -4.09 -3.97 -2.36
C SER A 31 -4.02 -2.45 -2.58
N SER A 32 -2.94 -1.93 -3.16
CA SER A 32 -2.88 -0.53 -3.58
C SER A 32 -3.96 -0.19 -4.62
N PHE A 33 -4.25 -1.07 -5.59
CA PHE A 33 -5.35 -0.84 -6.54
C PHE A 33 -6.73 -0.81 -5.86
N ILE A 34 -6.96 -1.68 -4.87
CA ILE A 34 -8.21 -1.70 -4.10
C ILE A 34 -8.36 -0.40 -3.30
N THR A 35 -7.29 0.08 -2.65
CA THR A 35 -7.31 1.35 -1.93
C THR A 35 -7.52 2.55 -2.86
N LEU A 36 -6.92 2.56 -4.06
CA LEU A 36 -7.18 3.57 -5.09
C LEU A 36 -8.66 3.64 -5.49
N GLY A 37 -9.30 2.47 -5.65
CA GLY A 37 -10.74 2.39 -5.92
C GLY A 37 -11.59 2.94 -4.77
N GLY A 38 -11.19 2.66 -3.53
CA GLY A 38 -11.84 3.21 -2.32
C GLY A 38 -11.71 4.73 -2.23
N ILE A 39 -10.48 5.27 -2.37
CA ILE A 39 -10.19 6.71 -2.29
C ILE A 39 -10.94 7.49 -3.36
N SER A 40 -10.85 7.06 -4.63
CA SER A 40 -11.48 7.77 -5.74
C SER A 40 -12.99 7.88 -5.57
N GLY A 41 -13.64 6.79 -5.13
CA GLY A 41 -15.07 6.80 -4.83
C GLY A 41 -15.44 7.70 -3.66
N LEU A 42 -14.61 7.79 -2.61
CA LEU A 42 -14.88 8.68 -1.48
C LEU A 42 -14.66 10.16 -1.85
N GLN A 43 -13.67 10.44 -2.68
CA GLN A 43 -13.37 11.80 -3.15
C GLN A 43 -14.49 12.37 -4.03
N GLU A 44 -15.09 11.55 -4.90
CA GLU A 44 -16.25 11.95 -5.73
C GLU A 44 -17.39 12.49 -4.86
N ASN A 45 -17.71 11.79 -3.76
CA ASN A 45 -18.75 12.20 -2.82
C ASN A 45 -18.42 13.51 -2.11
N CYS A 46 -17.14 13.76 -1.84
CA CYS A 46 -16.68 15.02 -1.26
C CYS A 46 -16.76 16.20 -2.25
N SER A 47 -16.48 15.97 -3.54
CA SER A 47 -16.54 17.02 -4.57
C SER A 47 -17.96 17.39 -4.96
N SER A 48 -18.89 16.44 -4.91
CA SER A 48 -20.28 16.64 -5.39
C SER A 48 -21.12 17.46 -4.42
N ASN A 49 -20.91 17.33 -3.11
CA ASN A 49 -21.86 17.83 -2.14
C ASN A 49 -21.44 19.11 -1.39
N ASN A 50 -20.19 19.53 -1.26
CA ASN A 50 -19.79 20.62 -0.34
C ASN A 50 -20.31 20.44 1.14
N VAL A 51 -20.97 19.32 1.48
CA VAL A 51 -21.68 19.07 2.75
C VAL A 51 -21.03 17.94 3.56
N LEU A 52 -19.71 17.73 3.45
CA LEU A 52 -19.01 17.17 4.62
C LEU A 52 -18.52 18.35 5.44
N PRO A 53 -19.32 18.85 6.41
CA PRO A 53 -18.86 19.90 7.28
C PRO A 53 -17.59 19.41 7.96
N SER A 54 -16.53 20.22 7.89
CA SER A 54 -15.22 19.87 8.42
C SER A 54 -15.25 19.53 9.92
N THR A 55 -16.34 19.89 10.61
CA THR A 55 -16.67 19.48 11.98
C THR A 55 -16.85 17.97 12.15
N LEU A 56 -17.33 17.22 11.15
CA LEU A 56 -17.47 15.76 11.25
C LEU A 56 -16.11 15.05 11.28
N PHE A 57 -15.10 15.63 10.62
CA PHE A 57 -13.74 15.10 10.65
C PHE A 57 -13.02 15.36 11.98
N SER A 58 -13.50 16.32 12.78
CA SER A 58 -12.91 16.61 14.10
C SER A 58 -13.13 15.50 15.14
N MET A 59 -14.09 14.60 14.88
CA MET A 59 -14.36 13.44 15.74
C MET A 59 -13.45 12.24 15.42
N ILE A 60 -12.64 12.33 14.37
CA ILE A 60 -11.75 11.25 13.92
C ILE A 60 -10.32 11.58 14.32
N ASN A 61 -9.68 10.68 15.07
CA ASN A 61 -8.29 10.83 15.47
C ASN A 61 -7.38 11.03 14.25
N GLY A 62 -6.56 12.09 14.28
CA GLY A 62 -5.62 12.42 13.20
C GLY A 62 -6.14 13.37 12.12
N LEU A 63 -7.41 13.80 12.19
CA LEU A 63 -7.98 14.84 11.32
C LEU A 63 -8.35 16.09 12.14
N THR A 64 -8.17 17.28 11.56
CA THR A 64 -8.54 18.56 12.17
C THR A 64 -9.73 19.20 11.44
N SER A 65 -10.55 19.95 12.18
CA SER A 65 -11.72 20.67 11.66
C SER A 65 -11.41 21.77 10.64
N THR A 66 -10.12 22.09 10.46
CA THR A 66 -9.64 23.11 9.52
C THR A 66 -9.28 22.54 8.15
N ASN A 67 -9.16 21.22 8.03
CA ASN A 67 -8.67 20.61 6.79
C ASN A 67 -9.82 20.48 5.78
N GLN A 68 -9.60 21.04 4.58
CA GLN A 68 -10.51 20.85 3.46
C GLN A 68 -10.47 19.39 2.99
N CYS A 69 -11.59 18.87 2.51
CA CYS A 69 -11.66 17.48 2.05
C CYS A 69 -10.60 17.16 0.97
N ARG A 70 -10.26 18.15 0.13
CA ARG A 70 -9.18 18.05 -0.87
C ARG A 70 -7.81 17.74 -0.26
N ASP A 71 -7.45 18.39 0.84
CA ASP A 71 -6.13 18.25 1.45
C ASP A 71 -5.96 16.90 2.15
N ILE A 72 -7.04 16.42 2.78
CA ILE A 72 -7.11 15.09 3.41
C ILE A 72 -6.91 14.01 2.34
N PHE A 73 -7.68 14.06 1.25
CA PHE A 73 -7.53 13.07 0.19
C PHE A 73 -6.17 13.14 -0.50
N ARG A 74 -5.60 14.34 -0.68
CA ARG A 74 -4.25 14.48 -1.26
C ARG A 74 -3.20 13.70 -0.45
N TRP A 75 -3.30 13.70 0.88
CA TRP A 75 -2.41 12.92 1.74
C TRP A 75 -2.57 11.41 1.54
N TYR A 76 -3.81 10.92 1.53
CA TYR A 76 -4.06 9.49 1.30
C TYR A 76 -3.70 9.02 -0.11
N TRP A 77 -3.89 9.86 -1.13
CA TRP A 77 -3.37 9.63 -2.47
C TRP A 77 -1.86 9.49 -2.49
N PHE A 78 -1.15 10.36 -1.76
CA PHE A 78 0.31 10.27 -1.66
C PHE A 78 0.75 8.94 -1.03
N ILE A 79 0.10 8.50 0.05
CA ILE A 79 0.40 7.21 0.70
C ILE A 79 0.20 6.06 -0.29
N THR A 80 -0.97 5.98 -0.91
CA THR A 80 -1.31 4.87 -1.81
C THR A 80 -0.45 4.84 -3.08
N ILE A 81 -0.18 5.98 -3.71
CA ILE A 81 0.70 6.04 -4.88
C ILE A 81 2.14 5.64 -4.49
N SER A 82 2.61 6.09 -3.33
CA SER A 82 3.96 5.75 -2.87
C SER A 82 4.10 4.27 -2.55
N GLU A 83 3.07 3.62 -2.01
CA GLU A 83 3.04 2.17 -1.84
C GLU A 83 3.09 1.45 -3.19
N PHE A 84 2.27 1.87 -4.16
CA PHE A 84 2.27 1.28 -5.50
C PHE A 84 3.66 1.36 -6.17
N LEU A 85 4.33 2.53 -6.05
CA LEU A 85 5.70 2.70 -6.54
C LEU A 85 6.69 1.82 -5.78
N LEU A 86 6.56 1.69 -4.46
CA LEU A 86 7.43 0.85 -3.63
C LEU A 86 7.25 -0.64 -3.97
N ALA A 87 6.02 -1.10 -4.17
CA ALA A 87 5.72 -2.47 -4.60
C ALA A 87 6.31 -2.75 -6.00
N THR A 88 6.13 -1.82 -6.94
CA THR A 88 6.68 -1.91 -8.30
C THR A 88 8.22 -1.94 -8.28
N PHE A 89 8.84 -1.07 -7.47
CA PHE A 89 10.29 -1.05 -7.28
C PHE A 89 10.81 -2.36 -6.65
N THR A 90 10.05 -2.94 -5.71
CA THR A 90 10.39 -4.23 -5.10
C THR A 90 10.31 -5.36 -6.12
N ILE A 91 9.27 -5.40 -6.97
CA ILE A 91 9.17 -6.37 -8.08
C ILE A 91 10.36 -6.21 -9.03
N PHE A 92 10.68 -4.98 -9.44
CA PHE A 92 11.79 -4.68 -10.33
C PHE A 92 13.14 -5.13 -9.75
N THR A 93 13.40 -4.87 -8.46
CA THR A 93 14.64 -5.26 -7.79
C THR A 93 14.75 -6.77 -7.59
N CYS A 94 13.63 -7.46 -7.36
CA CYS A 94 13.55 -8.93 -7.36
C CYS A 94 13.91 -9.52 -8.72
N LEU A 95 13.34 -9.01 -9.81
CA LEU A 95 13.62 -9.47 -11.18
C LEU A 95 15.06 -9.17 -11.62
N SER A 96 15.59 -8.00 -11.23
CA SER A 96 16.95 -7.55 -11.58
C SER A 96 18.06 -8.23 -10.76
N ARG A 97 17.72 -9.15 -9.85
CA ARG A 97 18.66 -9.82 -8.91
C ARG A 97 19.48 -8.86 -8.02
N ARG A 98 19.08 -7.58 -7.91
CA ARG A 98 19.73 -6.54 -7.08
C ARG A 98 19.08 -6.34 -5.72
N PHE A 99 18.07 -7.16 -5.39
CA PHE A 99 17.31 -7.10 -4.15
C PHE A 99 18.16 -7.03 -2.88
N TYR A 100 19.27 -7.78 -2.80
CA TYR A 100 20.13 -7.81 -1.61
C TYR A 100 20.74 -6.46 -1.25
N ASN A 101 20.99 -5.60 -2.23
CA ASN A 101 21.59 -4.28 -1.98
C ASN A 101 20.58 -3.31 -1.34
N PHE A 102 19.29 -3.50 -1.60
CA PHE A 102 18.23 -2.60 -1.16
C PHE A 102 17.40 -3.18 0.00
N ARG A 103 17.64 -4.43 0.42
CA ARG A 103 16.80 -5.14 1.39
C ARG A 103 16.50 -4.36 2.67
N TYR A 104 17.49 -3.71 3.25
CA TYR A 104 17.32 -2.98 4.51
C TYR A 104 16.54 -1.68 4.32
N SER A 105 16.78 -0.98 3.21
CA SER A 105 16.03 0.21 2.82
C SER A 105 14.56 -0.14 2.56
N LEU A 106 14.32 -1.23 1.83
CA LEU A 106 12.97 -1.73 1.56
C LEU A 106 12.24 -2.10 2.85
N VAL A 107 12.88 -2.81 3.78
CA VAL A 107 12.29 -3.12 5.09
C VAL A 107 11.90 -1.85 5.83
N GLY A 108 12.80 -0.86 5.92
CA GLY A 108 12.50 0.40 6.59
C GLY A 108 11.30 1.11 5.99
N LEU A 109 11.23 1.20 4.66
CA LEU A 109 10.10 1.80 3.96
C LEU A 109 8.80 1.03 4.18
N PHE A 110 8.81 -0.30 4.04
CA PHE A 110 7.61 -1.12 4.26
C PHE A 110 7.09 -1.07 5.69
N VAL A 111 7.96 -0.94 6.70
CA VAL A 111 7.54 -0.71 8.09
C VAL A 111 6.81 0.62 8.24
N ILE A 112 7.33 1.70 7.66
CA ILE A 112 6.69 3.02 7.68
C ILE A 112 5.31 2.95 6.99
N PHE A 113 5.24 2.36 5.79
CA PHE A 113 3.98 2.22 5.06
C PHE A 113 2.98 1.32 5.82
N CYS A 114 3.44 0.24 6.46
CA CYS A 114 2.59 -0.60 7.29
C CYS A 114 1.88 0.22 8.38
N VAL A 115 2.63 1.06 9.11
CA VAL A 115 2.05 1.95 10.14
C VAL A 115 1.08 2.95 9.54
N LEU A 116 1.42 3.56 8.39
CA LEU A 116 0.53 4.49 7.70
C LEU A 116 -0.79 3.84 7.30
N PHE A 117 -0.76 2.61 6.78
CA PHE A 117 -1.97 1.87 6.42
C PHE A 117 -2.80 1.40 7.62
N ILE A 118 -2.17 1.11 8.77
CA ILE A 118 -2.89 0.85 10.02
C ILE A 118 -3.67 2.10 10.44
N VAL A 119 -3.01 3.26 10.50
CA VAL A 119 -3.67 4.53 10.86
C VAL A 119 -4.76 4.90 9.85
N GLN A 120 -4.50 4.68 8.57
CA GLN A 120 -5.48 4.89 7.50
C GLN A 120 -6.70 3.99 7.67
N SER A 121 -6.50 2.70 8.01
CA SER A 121 -7.61 1.77 8.23
C SER A 121 -8.50 2.18 9.40
N ASP A 122 -7.91 2.61 10.51
CA ASP A 122 -8.64 3.13 11.68
C ASP A 122 -9.40 4.41 11.33
N THR A 123 -8.76 5.34 10.62
CA THR A 123 -9.36 6.59 10.16
C THR A 123 -10.60 6.32 9.31
N PHE A 124 -10.50 5.48 8.28
CA PHE A 124 -11.62 5.20 7.38
C PHE A 124 -12.69 4.28 7.98
N LEU A 125 -12.34 3.49 9.01
CA LEU A 125 -13.31 2.73 9.78
C LEU A 125 -14.22 3.69 10.56
N ASN A 126 -13.63 4.66 11.26
CA ASN A 126 -14.37 5.73 11.94
C ASN A 126 -15.19 6.58 10.95
N VAL A 127 -14.66 6.88 9.75
CA VAL A 127 -15.43 7.57 8.70
C VAL A 127 -16.66 6.76 8.28
N SER A 128 -16.55 5.43 8.19
CA SER A 128 -17.65 4.56 7.74
C SER A 128 -18.82 4.48 8.74
N GLU A 129 -18.58 4.89 9.98
CA GLU A 129 -19.57 4.89 11.08
C GLU A 129 -20.24 6.25 11.28
N LEU A 130 -19.75 7.31 10.63
CA LEU A 130 -20.41 8.62 10.64
C LEU A 130 -21.83 8.54 10.06
N GLU A 131 -22.76 9.24 10.70
CA GLU A 131 -24.20 9.20 10.38
C GLU A 131 -24.49 9.46 8.88
N TYR A 132 -23.78 10.40 8.26
CA TYR A 132 -23.86 10.70 6.83
C TYR A 132 -23.56 9.46 5.95
N TYR A 133 -22.52 8.71 6.30
CA TYR A 133 -22.15 7.49 5.58
C TYR A 133 -23.08 6.34 5.91
N VAL A 134 -23.63 6.28 7.12
CA VAL A 134 -24.65 5.28 7.49
C VAL A 134 -25.91 5.43 6.62
N GLN A 135 -26.32 6.67 6.34
CA GLN A 135 -27.49 6.95 5.49
C GLN A 135 -27.22 6.76 3.99
N ASN A 136 -25.99 7.01 3.52
CA ASN A 136 -25.58 6.79 2.14
C ASN A 136 -24.85 5.44 1.96
N THR A 137 -25.61 4.40 1.63
CA THR A 137 -25.11 3.02 1.48
C THR A 137 -23.93 2.91 0.52
N THR A 138 -23.95 3.62 -0.61
CA THR A 138 -22.85 3.61 -1.59
C THR A 138 -21.57 4.19 -0.99
N ALA A 139 -21.67 5.31 -0.27
CA ALA A 139 -20.52 5.93 0.38
C ALA A 139 -19.93 5.02 1.48
N LYS A 140 -20.79 4.33 2.26
CA LYS A 140 -20.38 3.33 3.25
C LYS A 140 -19.63 2.16 2.63
N HIS A 141 -20.12 1.62 1.52
CA HIS A 141 -19.44 0.52 0.83
C HIS A 141 -18.06 0.95 0.33
N ARG A 142 -17.94 2.16 -0.24
CA ARG A 142 -16.64 2.73 -0.67
C ARG A 142 -15.68 2.92 0.50
N ALA A 143 -16.17 3.39 1.66
CA ALA A 143 -15.37 3.47 2.89
C ALA A 143 -14.89 2.09 3.36
N ARG A 144 -15.74 1.07 3.33
CA ARG A 144 -15.36 -0.30 3.68
C ARG A 144 -14.36 -0.92 2.71
N VAL A 145 -14.47 -0.63 1.41
CA VAL A 145 -13.46 -1.04 0.42
C VAL A 145 -12.12 -0.40 0.72
N MET A 146 -12.11 0.88 1.09
CA MET A 146 -10.90 1.59 1.51
C MET A 146 -10.26 0.97 2.77
N VAL A 147 -11.07 0.65 3.79
CA VAL A 147 -10.61 -0.05 5.00
C VAL A 147 -10.03 -1.42 4.65
N GLY A 148 -10.76 -2.23 3.87
CA GLY A 148 -10.32 -3.56 3.46
C GLY A 148 -9.01 -3.52 2.69
N GLY A 149 -8.88 -2.62 1.72
CA GLY A 149 -7.63 -2.41 0.99
C GLY A 149 -6.48 -1.98 1.92
N SER A 150 -6.74 -1.09 2.88
CA SER A 150 -5.71 -0.61 3.81
C SER A 150 -5.22 -1.71 4.73
N ILE A 151 -6.12 -2.57 5.23
CA ILE A 151 -5.77 -3.76 6.02
C ILE A 151 -4.95 -4.74 5.19
N MET A 152 -5.37 -5.02 3.95
CA MET A 152 -4.62 -5.90 3.03
C MET A 152 -3.21 -5.36 2.74
N SER A 153 -3.06 -4.05 2.54
CA SER A 153 -1.78 -3.37 2.38
C SER A 153 -0.91 -3.51 3.65
N ALA A 154 -1.46 -3.25 4.85
CA ALA A 154 -0.72 -3.40 6.09
C ALA A 154 -0.23 -4.85 6.31
N VAL A 155 -1.10 -5.84 6.10
CA VAL A 155 -0.75 -7.27 6.25
C VAL A 155 0.30 -7.69 5.22
N SER A 156 0.14 -7.30 3.95
CA SER A 156 1.11 -7.64 2.91
C SER A 156 2.48 -7.00 3.18
N ASN A 157 2.51 -5.73 3.63
CA ASN A 157 3.74 -5.04 4.01
C ASN A 157 4.42 -5.70 5.22
N LEU A 158 3.65 -6.14 6.22
CA LEU A 158 4.20 -6.89 7.36
C LEU A 158 4.81 -8.23 6.91
N LEU A 159 4.11 -8.99 6.07
CA LEU A 159 4.61 -10.24 5.52
C LEU A 159 5.86 -10.02 4.65
N LEU A 160 5.90 -8.93 3.87
CA LEU A 160 7.09 -8.53 3.11
C LEU A 160 8.27 -8.25 4.02
N VAL A 161 8.07 -7.48 5.09
CA VAL A 161 9.12 -7.20 6.09
C VAL A 161 9.69 -8.49 6.68
N LEU A 162 8.82 -9.44 7.04
CA LEU A 162 9.24 -10.75 7.56
C LEU A 162 9.97 -11.59 6.50
N ALA A 163 9.48 -11.62 5.26
CA ALA A 163 10.09 -12.36 4.17
C ALA A 163 11.46 -11.78 3.77
N ILE A 164 11.59 -10.46 3.73
CA ILE A 164 12.87 -9.78 3.47
C ILE A 164 13.83 -9.97 4.65
N GLY A 165 13.31 -9.90 5.89
CA GLY A 165 14.10 -10.01 7.12
C GLY A 165 14.67 -11.41 7.36
N THR A 166 13.92 -12.46 7.04
CA THR A 166 14.36 -13.85 7.17
C THR A 166 15.37 -14.28 6.08
N ASN A 167 15.59 -13.46 5.05
CA ASN A 167 16.60 -13.68 4.00
C ASN A 167 18.05 -13.40 4.42
N SER A 168 18.31 -13.31 5.71
CA SER A 168 19.66 -13.33 6.26
C SER A 168 20.13 -14.77 6.43
N SER A 169 21.25 -15.10 5.78
CA SER A 169 22.15 -16.23 6.04
C SER A 169 22.08 -17.41 5.05
N HIS A 170 22.55 -17.20 3.81
CA HIS A 170 23.11 -18.30 3.02
C HIS A 170 24.18 -17.82 2.02
N LYS A 171 24.99 -16.82 2.39
CA LYS A 171 26.11 -16.36 1.54
C LYS A 171 27.50 -16.52 2.18
N THR A 172 27.56 -17.03 3.40
CA THR A 172 28.84 -17.27 4.10
C THR A 172 29.40 -18.68 3.88
N GLU A 173 28.62 -19.64 3.38
CA GLU A 173 29.12 -21.00 3.08
C GLU A 173 29.61 -21.21 1.64
N MET A 174 29.18 -20.38 0.68
CA MET A 174 29.60 -20.53 -0.73
C MET A 174 30.83 -19.70 -1.12
N LEU A 175 31.42 -18.94 -0.18
CA LEU A 175 32.73 -18.31 -0.37
C LEU A 175 33.86 -19.08 0.33
N LEU A 176 33.55 -20.25 0.90
CA LEU A 176 34.51 -21.14 1.58
C LEU A 176 34.67 -22.52 0.90
N ASN A 177 34.02 -22.76 -0.24
CA ASN A 177 34.24 -23.95 -1.09
C ASN A 177 34.53 -23.56 -2.53
#